data_AF-A0A3R6K984-F1
#
_entry.id   AF-A0A3R6K984-F1
#
_cell.length_a   1.000
_cell.length_b   1.000
_cell.length_c   1.000
_cell.angle_alpha   90.00
_cell.angle_beta   90.00
_cell.angle_gamma   90.00
#
_symmetry.space_group_name_H-M   'P 1'
#
loop_
_entity.id
_entity.type
_entity.pdbx_description
1 polymer ?
#
loop_
_entity_poly.entity_id
_entity_poly.type
_entity_poly.pdbx_seq_one_letter_code
_entity_poly.pdbx_strand_id
1 'polypeptide(L)'
;MCMTKAELAEAISDLRSYKTLKDETETKIKETERKIIEFLNETAECATTDKKGNPIRQYIGADYKATFSLQTRKNVNKEAVKKLLTPEQFASVTTESSFGVLRVK
;
A
#
# COMPACT_ATOMS: atom_id res chain seq x y z
N MET A 1 -4.33 -18.13 29.78
CA MET A 1 -5.16 -17.20 30.57
C MET A 1 -5.86 -16.27 29.60
N CYS A 2 -7.17 -16.08 29.73
CA CYS A 2 -7.88 -15.02 29.03
C CYS A 2 -7.69 -13.71 29.78
N MET A 3 -7.47 -12.60 29.07
CA MET A 3 -7.41 -11.27 29.66
C MET A 3 -8.70 -10.95 30.43
N THR A 4 -8.57 -10.21 31.51
CA THR A 4 -9.68 -9.63 32.26
C THR A 4 -10.28 -8.44 31.50
N LYS A 5 -11.46 -7.97 31.94
CA LYS A 5 -12.10 -6.79 31.35
C LYS A 5 -11.28 -5.51 31.54
N ALA A 6 -10.54 -5.40 32.64
CA ALA A 6 -9.67 -4.26 32.92
C ALA A 6 -8.48 -4.23 31.94
N GLU A 7 -7.80 -5.38 31.80
CA GLU A 7 -6.69 -5.54 30.85
C GLU A 7 -7.15 -5.33 29.40
N LEU A 8 -8.36 -5.76 29.04
CA LEU A 8 -8.93 -5.49 27.72
C LEU A 8 -9.12 -3.98 27.48
N ALA A 9 -9.61 -3.23 28.48
CA ALA A 9 -9.82 -1.79 28.35
C ALA A 9 -8.50 -1.03 28.15
N GLU A 10 -7.47 -1.42 28.90
CA GLU A 10 -6.11 -0.91 28.74
C GLU A 10 -5.53 -1.24 27.36
N ALA A 11 -5.61 -2.50 26.92
CA ALA A 11 -5.16 -2.93 25.59
C ALA A 11 -5.90 -2.21 24.45
N ILE A 12 -7.18 -1.88 24.61
CA ILE A 12 -7.95 -1.06 23.66
C ILE A 12 -7.41 0.37 23.60
N SER A 13 -7.10 0.98 24.76
CA SER A 13 -6.52 2.32 24.83
C SER A 13 -5.16 2.38 24.15
N ASP A 14 -4.29 1.41 24.42
CA ASP A 14 -2.99 1.28 23.78
C ASP A 14 -3.12 1.13 22.27
N LEU A 15 -4.02 0.23 21.82
CA LEU A 15 -4.27 0.02 20.39
C LEU A 15 -4.70 1.31 19.67
N ARG A 16 -5.54 2.14 20.30
CA ARG A 16 -5.94 3.42 19.72
C ARG A 16 -4.74 4.36 19.61
N SER A 17 -3.93 4.45 20.65
CA SER A 17 -2.71 5.28 20.66
C SER A 17 -1.74 4.84 19.56
N TYR A 18 -1.52 3.54 19.40
CA TYR A 18 -0.67 2.99 18.33
C TYR A 18 -1.22 3.30 16.94
N LYS A 19 -2.55 3.25 16.74
CA LYS A 19 -3.17 3.63 15.46
C LYS A 19 -2.95 5.10 15.13
N THR A 20 -3.13 6.00 16.11
CA THR A 20 -2.86 7.43 15.92
C THR A 20 -1.41 7.68 15.53
N LEU A 21 -0.45 7.09 16.26
CA LEU A 21 0.98 7.21 15.93
C LEU A 21 1.31 6.65 14.54
N LYS A 22 0.68 5.54 14.17
CA LYS A 22 0.83 4.96 12.82
C LYS A 22 0.33 5.93 11.75
N ASP A 23 -0.86 6.50 11.91
CA ASP A 23 -1.44 7.43 10.91
C ASP A 23 -0.61 8.71 10.77
N GLU A 24 -0.11 9.27 11.88
CA GLU A 24 0.80 10.41 11.88
C GLU A 24 2.13 10.07 11.18
N THR A 25 2.67 8.89 11.43
CA THR A 25 3.92 8.42 10.82
C THR A 25 3.74 8.16 9.33
N GLU A 26 2.63 7.53 8.92
CA GLU A 26 2.29 7.33 7.51
C GLU A 26 2.17 8.67 6.76
N THR A 27 1.64 9.70 7.42
CA THR A 27 1.55 11.05 6.85
C THR A 27 2.95 11.64 6.63
N LYS A 28 3.82 11.59 7.66
CA LYS A 28 5.21 12.07 7.55
C LYS A 28 6.03 11.31 6.52
N ILE A 29 5.82 9.99 6.41
CA ILE A 29 6.43 9.15 5.37
C ILE A 29 6.02 9.67 3.99
N LYS A 30 4.72 9.84 3.73
CA LYS A 30 4.21 10.33 2.43
C LYS A 30 4.74 11.71 2.07
N GLU A 31 4.82 12.63 3.04
CA GLU A 31 5.41 13.95 2.83
C GLU A 31 6.90 13.86 2.48
N THR A 32 7.64 12.96 3.13
CA THR A 32 9.07 12.74 2.85
C THR A 32 9.27 12.09 1.49
N GLU A 33 8.48 11.07 1.16
CA GLU A 33 8.48 10.43 -0.16
C GLU A 33 8.20 11.45 -1.26
N ARG A 34 7.24 12.35 -1.07
CA ARG A 34 6.94 13.41 -2.02
C ARG A 34 8.14 14.32 -2.29
N LYS A 35 8.86 14.76 -1.24
CA LYS A 35 10.08 15.57 -1.40
C LYS A 35 11.16 14.83 -2.20
N ILE A 36 11.33 13.53 -1.95
CA ILE A 36 12.27 12.69 -2.71
C ILE A 36 11.84 12.58 -4.17
N ILE A 37 10.55 12.38 -4.44
CA ILE A 37 9.99 12.30 -5.80
C ILE A 37 10.16 13.63 -6.55
N GLU A 38 9.93 14.77 -5.88
CA GLU A 38 10.15 16.11 -6.46
C GLU A 38 11.62 16.27 -6.89
N PHE A 39 12.57 15.98 -6.00
CA PHE A 39 14.00 16.00 -6.33
C PHE A 39 14.34 15.09 -7.54
N LEU A 40 13.84 13.85 -7.56
CA LEU A 40 14.10 12.90 -8.64
C LEU A 40 13.51 13.33 -9.99
N ASN A 41 12.42 14.11 -9.99
CA ASN A 41 11.78 14.58 -11.22
C ASN A 41 12.40 15.88 -11.74
N GLU A 42 12.80 16.79 -10.85
CA GLU A 42 13.39 18.09 -11.20
C GLU A 42 14.87 17.98 -11.61
N THR A 43 15.57 16.97 -11.09
CA THR A 43 16.98 16.75 -11.41
C THR A 43 17.13 15.99 -12.72
N ALA A 44 17.65 16.66 -13.77
CA ALA A 44 17.82 16.07 -15.09
C ALA A 44 18.71 14.82 -15.09
N GLU A 45 19.75 14.81 -14.26
CA GLU A 45 20.70 13.69 -14.10
C GLU A 45 20.04 12.41 -13.57
N CYS A 46 18.86 12.53 -12.95
CA CYS A 46 18.13 11.36 -12.47
C CYS A 46 17.39 10.61 -13.59
N ALA A 47 17.28 11.16 -14.80
CA ALA A 47 16.62 10.47 -15.91
C ALA A 47 17.44 9.25 -16.37
N THR A 48 16.85 8.06 -16.31
CA THR A 48 17.47 6.83 -16.81
C THR A 48 16.43 5.82 -17.29
N THR A 49 16.86 4.63 -17.70
CA THR A 49 15.98 3.54 -18.14
C THR A 49 16.16 2.32 -17.25
N ASP A 50 15.06 1.60 -16.99
CA ASP A 50 15.12 0.30 -16.31
C ASP A 50 15.71 -0.80 -17.21
N LYS A 51 15.85 -2.02 -16.67
CA LYS A 51 16.35 -3.20 -17.41
C LYS A 51 15.50 -3.60 -18.63
N LYS A 52 14.27 -3.07 -18.74
CA LYS A 52 13.32 -3.32 -19.82
C LYS A 52 13.23 -2.14 -20.80
N GLY A 53 14.04 -1.09 -20.60
CA GLY A 53 14.04 0.12 -21.43
C GLY A 53 12.95 1.13 -21.07
N ASN A 54 12.22 0.96 -19.97
CA ASN A 54 11.20 1.94 -19.55
C ASN A 54 11.86 3.14 -18.87
N PRO A 55 11.36 4.37 -19.13
CA PRO A 55 11.88 5.57 -18.48
C PRO A 55 11.58 5.54 -16.97
N ILE A 56 12.61 5.79 -16.16
CA ILE A 56 12.53 5.90 -14.70
C ILE A 56 13.34 7.10 -14.22
N ARG A 57 13.14 7.49 -12.95
CA ARG A 57 14.02 8.43 -12.25
C ARG A 57 14.83 7.69 -11.21
N GLN A 58 16.14 7.91 -11.18
CA GLN A 58 17.03 7.23 -10.24
C GLN A 58 18.17 8.14 -9.77
N TYR A 59 18.47 8.08 -8.49
CA TYR A 59 19.65 8.72 -7.91
C TYR A 59 20.44 7.69 -7.08
N ILE A 60 21.77 7.70 -7.21
CA ILE A 60 22.69 6.83 -6.47
C ILE A 60 23.54 7.72 -5.57
N GLY A 61 23.34 7.62 -4.26
CA GLY A 61 24.17 8.26 -3.25
C GLY A 61 25.33 7.37 -2.81
N ALA A 62 26.01 7.75 -1.73
CA ALA A 62 27.17 7.02 -1.21
C ALA A 62 26.81 5.61 -0.69
N ASP A 63 25.69 5.49 0.01
CA ASP A 63 25.21 4.26 0.66
C ASP A 63 23.74 3.95 0.35
N TYR A 64 23.09 4.76 -0.49
CA TYR A 64 21.68 4.59 -0.84
C TYR A 64 21.41 4.71 -2.34
N LYS A 65 20.26 4.18 -2.74
CA LYS A 65 19.73 4.34 -4.10
C LYS A 65 18.23 4.63 -4.01
N ALA A 66 17.82 5.74 -4.61
CA ALA A 66 16.41 6.10 -4.75
C ALA A 66 15.95 5.85 -6.18
N THR A 67 14.79 5.24 -6.37
CA THR A 67 14.22 4.98 -7.70
C THR A 67 12.74 5.27 -7.69
N PHE A 68 12.29 6.09 -8.63
CA PHE A 68 10.90 6.40 -8.86
C PHE A 68 10.49 5.92 -10.26
N SER A 69 9.45 5.09 -10.30
CA SER A 69 8.87 4.52 -11.51
C SER A 69 7.36 4.49 -11.37
N LEU A 70 6.63 4.84 -12.43
CA LEU A 70 5.18 4.75 -12.44
C LEU A 70 4.74 3.28 -12.48
N GLN A 71 3.86 2.91 -11.56
CA GLN A 71 3.21 1.59 -11.56
C GLN A 71 1.74 1.74 -11.95
N THR A 72 1.29 0.91 -12.89
CA THR A 72 -0.11 0.87 -13.30
C THR A 72 -0.75 -0.41 -12.80
N ARG A 73 -1.86 -0.28 -12.07
CA ARG A 73 -2.71 -1.40 -11.68
C ARG A 73 -3.98 -1.39 -12.53
N LYS A 74 -4.25 -2.50 -13.22
CA LYS A 74 -5.54 -2.73 -13.89
C LYS A 74 -6.48 -3.45 -12.92
N ASN A 75 -7.62 -2.84 -12.62
CA ASN A 75 -8.67 -3.46 -11.83
C ASN A 75 -9.78 -3.95 -12.75
N VAL A 76 -10.31 -5.14 -12.46
CA VAL A 76 -11.43 -5.71 -13.21
C VAL A 76 -12.74 -5.26 -12.57
N ASN A 77 -13.66 -4.72 -13.36
CA ASN A 77 -15.02 -4.42 -12.91
C ASN A 77 -15.81 -5.72 -12.77
N LYS A 78 -15.94 -6.20 -11.53
CA LYS A 78 -16.60 -7.47 -11.22
C LYS A 78 -18.07 -7.49 -11.64
N GLU A 79 -18.77 -6.36 -11.56
CA GLU A 79 -20.19 -6.28 -11.95
C GLU A 79 -20.37 -6.39 -13.46
N ALA A 80 -19.49 -5.76 -14.23
CA ALA A 80 -19.48 -5.90 -15.68
C ALA A 80 -19.17 -7.35 -16.10
N VAL A 81 -18.21 -8.00 -15.45
CA VAL A 81 -17.84 -9.40 -15.73
C VAL A 81 -18.99 -10.37 -15.42
N LYS A 82 -19.74 -10.14 -14.33
CA LYS A 82 -20.93 -10.96 -13.99
C LYS A 82 -22.02 -10.92 -15.06
N LYS A 83 -22.09 -9.87 -15.88
CA LYS A 83 -23.04 -9.77 -17.01
C LYS A 83 -22.58 -10.56 -18.24
N LEU A 84 -21.29 -10.91 -18.32
CA LEU A 84 -20.67 -11.60 -19.45
C LEU A 84 -20.57 -13.12 -19.25
N LEU A 85 -20.56 -13.57 -18.00
CA LEU A 85 -20.38 -14.98 -17.64
C LEU A 85 -21.67 -15.58 -17.07
N THR A 86 -21.89 -16.86 -17.31
CA THR A 86 -22.92 -17.62 -16.58
C THR A 86 -22.51 -17.76 -15.09
N PRO A 87 -23.46 -18.04 -14.18
CA PRO A 87 -23.14 -18.26 -12.78
C PRO A 87 -22.08 -19.35 -12.55
N GLU A 88 -22.13 -20.44 -13.32
CA GLU A 88 -21.17 -21.55 -13.25
C GLU A 88 -19.77 -21.13 -13.69
N GLN A 89 -19.67 -20.37 -14.79
CA GLN A 89 -18.40 -19.83 -15.28
C GLN A 89 -17.80 -18.81 -14.31
N PHE A 90 -18.63 -18.02 -13.64
CA PHE A 90 -18.17 -17.07 -12.65
C PHE A 90 -17.64 -17.78 -11.39
N ALA A 91 -18.30 -18.86 -10.97
CA ALA A 91 -17.88 -19.66 -9.82
C ALA A 91 -16.53 -20.35 -10.05
N SER A 92 -16.29 -20.91 -11.25
CA SER A 92 -15.05 -21.64 -11.56
C SER A 92 -13.79 -20.77 -11.55
N VAL A 93 -13.93 -19.45 -11.70
CA VAL A 93 -12.83 -18.46 -11.67
C VAL A 93 -12.77 -17.65 -10.37
N THR A 94 -13.62 -17.97 -9.39
CA THR A 94 -13.67 -17.28 -8.10
C THR A 94 -12.94 -18.09 -7.03
N THR A 95 -12.05 -17.44 -6.27
CA THR A 95 -11.42 -18.02 -5.08
C THR A 95 -11.86 -17.24 -3.86
N GLU A 96 -12.42 -17.93 -2.88
CA GLU A 96 -12.84 -17.35 -1.60
C GLU A 96 -11.82 -17.66 -0.52
N SER A 97 -11.43 -16.63 0.24
CA SER A 97 -10.63 -16.77 1.45
C SER A 97 -11.18 -15.85 2.52
N SER A 98 -11.21 -16.34 3.75
CA SER A 98 -11.73 -15.61 4.91
C SER A 98 -10.60 -15.26 5.85
N PHE A 99 -10.60 -14.03 6.37
CA PHE A 99 -9.65 -13.55 7.36
C PHE A 99 -10.36 -12.77 8.46
N GLY A 100 -9.86 -12.89 9.70
CA GLY A 100 -10.40 -12.18 10.85
C GLY A 100 -10.07 -10.70 10.79
N VAL A 101 -11.05 -9.84 11.08
CA VAL A 101 -10.85 -8.39 11.18
C VAL A 101 -11.33 -7.94 12.56
N LEU A 102 -10.41 -7.40 13.36
CA LEU A 102 -10.74 -6.74 14.62
C LEU A 102 -11.05 -5.26 14.35
N ARG A 103 -12.26 -4.81 14.68
CA ARG A 103 -12.66 -3.40 14.62
C ARG A 103 -12.87 -2.87 16.04
N VAL A 104 -12.04 -1.91 16.42
CA VAL A 104 -12.14 -1.18 17.68
C VAL A 104 -12.48 0.26 17.31
N LYS A 105 -13.68 0.70 17.68
CA LYS A 105 -14.12 2.10 17.63
C LYS A 105 -13.69 2.75 18.92
#